data_AF-A0A031I0R1-F1
#
_entry.id   AF-A0A031I0R1-F1
#
_cell.length_a   1.000
_cell.length_b   1.000
_cell.length_c   1.000
_cell.angle_alpha   90.00
_cell.angle_beta   90.00
_cell.angle_gamma   90.00
#
_symmetry.space_group_name_H-M   'P 1'
#
loop_
_entity.id
_entity.type
_entity.pdbx_description
1 polymer ?
#
loop_
_entity_poly.entity_id
_entity_poly.type
_entity_poly.pdbx_seq_one_letter_code
_entity_poly.pdbx_strand_id
1 'polypeptide(L)'
;MKAGLLRLADYLGSSYWFVPTIMAIGAVLLAIGMVTLDATLGSSWMGGYAWVYASHPDGARQVLSSVGGSMITVAGTVFSVTIAAVVYASGQYGPRLLTNFMRDRGNQVTLGTFIATFLYCLLVLRTIRSAEESGGYGFVPNLALLVGVLLALCSIAVLIYFIHHVPSKIHINSVIEDVGDRLLRGIDDRFPRFIGEAPGDHDSTAEKLPATFRDTADAAVGADRFVVTAKDTGYIQFLDDETVMRVARENGLVLRLQYQPGDFVHIGRALVEAWPPGRCDDKCADALRDAVAIGSRRSALQDLRFLVDELVEIAARALSPGVNDPFTAVTCLDWLSAALSDLAGRSLPSHLRVDDDGALRVIAHPVTFASLMDRSFGALAQYCAADMVAALRYLNALGEVSLDCDEPDRLATIRAYADKLEELANDGLKGFNLRRVRHRADELRAALAEPDYKRRLRDGTAWLAGTA
;
A
#
# COMPACT_ATOMS: atom_id res chain seq x y z
N MET A 1 -2.18 -11.91 19.19
CA MET A 1 -3.32 -12.34 18.32
C MET A 1 -3.80 -11.31 17.26
N LYS A 2 -4.17 -10.07 17.61
CA LYS A 2 -4.71 -9.06 16.66
C LYS A 2 -3.75 -8.76 15.49
N ALA A 3 -2.45 -8.60 15.78
CA ALA A 3 -1.40 -8.39 14.77
C ALA A 3 -1.33 -9.52 13.72
N GLY A 4 -1.44 -10.78 14.15
CA GLY A 4 -1.47 -11.93 13.26
C GLY A 4 -2.71 -11.98 12.36
N LEU A 5 -3.88 -11.61 12.89
CA LEU A 5 -5.12 -11.55 12.11
C LEU A 5 -5.09 -10.43 11.07
N LEU A 6 -4.60 -9.24 11.43
CA LEU A 6 -4.46 -8.12 10.50
C LEU A 6 -3.44 -8.43 9.41
N ARG A 7 -2.33 -9.08 9.75
CA ARG A 7 -1.37 -9.61 8.76
C ARG A 7 -2.04 -10.62 7.83
N LEU A 8 -2.82 -11.56 8.37
CA LEU A 8 -3.52 -12.55 7.57
C LEU A 8 -4.54 -11.88 6.65
N ALA A 9 -5.29 -10.89 7.15
CA ALA A 9 -6.24 -10.12 6.34
C ALA A 9 -5.55 -9.35 5.22
N ASP A 10 -4.41 -8.71 5.47
CA ASP A 10 -3.60 -8.03 4.45
C ASP A 10 -3.04 -9.04 3.43
N TYR A 11 -2.54 -10.19 3.89
CA TYR A 11 -2.07 -11.26 3.03
C TYR A 11 -3.18 -11.80 2.12
N LEU A 12 -4.35 -12.10 2.68
CA LEU A 12 -5.52 -12.58 1.93
C LEU A 12 -6.06 -11.52 0.97
N GLY A 13 -6.09 -10.25 1.37
CA GLY A 13 -6.47 -9.14 0.50
C GLY A 13 -5.49 -8.89 -0.64
N SER A 14 -4.19 -9.15 -0.42
CA SER A 14 -3.15 -9.10 -1.45
C SER A 14 -3.09 -10.34 -2.33
N SER A 15 -3.88 -11.37 -2.01
CA SER A 15 -3.82 -12.65 -2.68
C SER A 15 -4.75 -12.72 -3.88
N TYR A 16 -4.19 -13.13 -5.02
CA TYR A 16 -4.91 -13.22 -6.28
C TYR A 16 -6.01 -14.29 -6.30
N TRP A 17 -5.95 -15.30 -5.40
CA TRP A 17 -6.90 -16.42 -5.38
C TRP A 17 -8.04 -16.26 -4.38
N PHE A 18 -7.92 -15.36 -3.40
CA PHE A 18 -8.85 -15.29 -2.27
C PHE A 18 -10.27 -14.87 -2.70
N VAL A 19 -10.38 -13.73 -3.39
CA VAL A 19 -11.67 -13.24 -3.91
C VAL A 19 -12.29 -14.20 -4.93
N PRO A 20 -11.54 -14.71 -5.95
CA PRO A 20 -12.07 -15.76 -6.83
C PRO A 20 -12.60 -16.99 -6.10
N THR A 21 -11.94 -17.42 -5.03
CA THR A 21 -12.39 -18.58 -4.25
C THR A 21 -13.70 -18.31 -3.52
N ILE A 22 -13.86 -17.11 -2.94
CA ILE A 22 -15.13 -16.71 -2.32
C ILE A 22 -16.25 -16.67 -3.36
N MET A 23 -15.99 -16.11 -4.55
CA MET A 23 -16.97 -16.06 -5.64
C MET A 23 -17.34 -17.45 -6.15
N ALA A 24 -16.35 -18.36 -6.27
CA ALA A 24 -16.56 -19.75 -6.62
C ALA A 24 -17.45 -20.48 -5.60
N ILE A 25 -17.18 -20.32 -4.29
CA ILE A 25 -18.02 -20.86 -3.22
C ILE A 25 -19.44 -20.28 -3.32
N GLY A 26 -19.56 -18.97 -3.54
CA GLY A 26 -20.85 -18.31 -3.75
C GLY A 26 -21.63 -18.88 -4.93
N ALA A 27 -20.96 -19.16 -6.05
CA ALA A 27 -21.56 -19.79 -7.23
C ALA A 27 -22.01 -21.22 -6.98
N VAL A 28 -21.25 -22.00 -6.20
CA VAL A 28 -21.63 -23.36 -5.77
C VAL A 28 -22.92 -23.30 -4.94
N LEU A 29 -22.96 -22.42 -3.93
CA LEU A 29 -24.13 -22.24 -3.08
C LEU A 29 -25.34 -21.74 -3.88
N LEU A 30 -25.12 -20.82 -4.82
CA LEU A 30 -26.16 -20.31 -5.71
C LEU A 30 -26.72 -21.42 -6.61
N ALA A 31 -25.87 -22.27 -7.19
CA ALA A 31 -26.30 -23.40 -8.01
C ALA A 31 -27.15 -24.40 -7.20
N ILE A 32 -26.70 -24.77 -6.00
CA ILE A 32 -27.46 -25.65 -5.10
C ILE A 32 -28.80 -25.01 -4.72
N GLY A 33 -28.79 -23.72 -4.37
CA GLY A 33 -29.98 -22.95 -4.03
C GLY A 33 -31.00 -22.90 -5.17
N MET A 34 -30.56 -22.57 -6.39
CA MET A 34 -31.46 -22.50 -7.55
C MET A 34 -32.01 -23.86 -7.95
N VAL A 35 -31.19 -24.91 -7.94
CA VAL A 35 -31.66 -26.28 -8.26
C VAL A 35 -32.65 -26.79 -7.21
N THR A 36 -32.42 -26.55 -5.93
CA THR A 36 -33.36 -26.95 -4.86
C THR A 36 -34.67 -26.15 -4.93
N LEU A 37 -34.59 -24.88 -5.30
CA LEU A 37 -35.75 -24.03 -5.54
C LEU A 37 -36.57 -24.52 -6.75
N ASP A 38 -35.91 -24.84 -7.87
CA ASP A 38 -36.55 -25.45 -9.04
C ASP A 38 -37.23 -26.79 -8.70
N ALA A 39 -36.59 -27.61 -7.85
CA ALA A 39 -37.14 -28.89 -7.41
C ALA A 39 -38.37 -28.77 -6.49
N THR A 40 -38.51 -27.65 -5.76
CA THR A 40 -39.59 -27.45 -4.77
C THR A 40 -40.77 -26.66 -5.32
N LEU A 41 -40.54 -25.61 -6.12
CA LEU A 41 -41.61 -24.83 -6.75
C LEU A 41 -42.23 -25.53 -7.97
N GLY A 42 -41.51 -26.47 -8.58
CA GLY A 42 -41.92 -27.10 -9.83
C GLY A 42 -42.02 -26.10 -10.99
N SER A 43 -42.63 -26.52 -12.10
CA SER A 43 -42.76 -25.72 -13.33
C SER A 43 -44.04 -24.88 -13.43
N SER A 44 -44.90 -24.91 -12.40
CA SER A 44 -46.25 -24.34 -12.44
C SER A 44 -46.29 -22.81 -12.55
N TRP A 45 -45.28 -22.11 -12.04
CA TRP A 45 -45.15 -20.64 -12.12
C TRP A 45 -44.74 -20.12 -13.51
N MET A 46 -44.23 -20.99 -14.40
CA MET A 46 -43.74 -20.60 -15.72
C MET A 46 -44.82 -20.62 -16.82
N GLY A 47 -46.04 -21.08 -16.52
CA GLY A 47 -47.13 -21.19 -17.51
C GLY A 47 -47.52 -19.89 -18.22
N GLY A 48 -47.10 -18.72 -17.71
CA GLY A 48 -47.35 -17.40 -18.31
C GLY A 48 -46.23 -16.85 -19.22
N TYR A 49 -45.06 -17.49 -19.29
CA TYR A 49 -43.88 -16.96 -19.98
C TYR A 49 -43.28 -18.00 -20.94
N ALA A 50 -43.79 -18.02 -22.18
CA ALA A 50 -43.43 -19.02 -23.20
C ALA A 50 -41.92 -19.09 -23.53
N TRP A 51 -41.16 -18.01 -23.32
CA TRP A 51 -39.71 -17.96 -23.51
C TRP A 51 -38.93 -18.75 -22.44
N VAL A 52 -39.50 -18.96 -21.25
CA VAL A 52 -38.89 -19.72 -20.14
C VAL A 52 -39.25 -21.21 -20.21
N TYR A 53 -40.45 -21.53 -20.73
CA TYR A 53 -41.00 -22.89 -20.73
C TYR A 53 -40.43 -23.83 -21.83
N ALA A 54 -39.68 -23.31 -22.81
CA ALA A 54 -39.36 -24.03 -24.04
C ALA A 54 -37.96 -24.70 -24.10
N SER A 55 -37.23 -24.81 -22.99
CA SER A 55 -35.90 -25.44 -23.01
C SER A 55 -36.01 -26.97 -22.91
N HIS A 56 -35.94 -27.68 -24.04
CA HIS A 56 -35.69 -29.13 -24.02
C HIS A 56 -34.41 -29.43 -23.22
N PRO A 57 -34.33 -30.56 -22.49
CA PRO A 57 -33.16 -30.92 -21.69
C PRO A 57 -31.84 -30.80 -22.46
N ASP A 58 -31.83 -31.19 -23.73
CA ASP A 58 -30.65 -31.14 -24.59
C ASP A 58 -30.26 -29.70 -24.95
N GLY A 59 -31.22 -28.81 -25.18
CA GLY A 59 -30.96 -27.39 -25.40
C GLY A 59 -30.38 -26.72 -24.16
N ALA A 60 -30.93 -27.01 -22.97
CA ALA A 60 -30.41 -26.51 -21.71
C ALA A 60 -28.96 -26.99 -21.45
N ARG A 61 -28.69 -28.28 -21.71
CA ARG A 61 -27.33 -28.85 -21.62
C ARG A 61 -26.37 -28.16 -22.59
N GLN A 62 -26.79 -27.96 -23.84
CA GLN A 62 -25.96 -27.31 -24.85
C GLN A 62 -25.62 -25.87 -24.48
N VAL A 63 -26.60 -25.10 -23.99
CA VAL A 63 -26.37 -23.72 -23.52
C VAL A 63 -25.40 -23.69 -22.36
N LEU A 64 -25.65 -24.47 -21.29
CA LEU A 64 -24.77 -24.49 -20.12
C LEU A 64 -23.37 -25.01 -20.44
N SER A 65 -23.25 -26.01 -21.33
CA SER A 65 -21.95 -26.53 -21.78
C SER A 65 -21.20 -25.50 -22.63
N SER A 66 -21.89 -24.78 -23.52
CA SER A 66 -21.29 -23.73 -24.34
C SER A 66 -20.82 -22.54 -23.50
N VAL A 67 -21.67 -22.08 -22.57
CA VAL A 67 -21.32 -21.03 -21.61
C VAL A 67 -20.17 -21.48 -20.72
N GLY A 68 -20.27 -22.65 -20.09
CA GLY A 68 -19.19 -23.19 -19.24
C GLY A 68 -17.86 -23.29 -19.97
N GLY A 69 -17.84 -23.93 -21.15
CA GLY A 69 -16.64 -24.08 -21.96
C GLY A 69 -16.01 -22.75 -22.41
N SER A 70 -16.84 -21.76 -22.78
CA SER A 70 -16.35 -20.43 -23.13
C SER A 70 -15.79 -19.69 -21.92
N MET A 71 -16.43 -19.77 -20.75
CA MET A 71 -15.98 -19.08 -19.53
C MET A 71 -14.62 -19.59 -19.03
N ILE A 72 -14.37 -20.91 -19.04
CA ILE A 72 -13.05 -21.43 -18.64
C ILE A 72 -11.95 -21.01 -19.62
N THR A 73 -12.27 -20.93 -20.91
CA THR A 73 -11.33 -20.46 -21.94
C THR A 73 -11.01 -18.98 -21.75
N VAL A 74 -12.04 -18.14 -21.56
CA VAL A 74 -11.88 -16.70 -21.27
C VAL A 74 -11.09 -16.48 -19.99
N ALA A 75 -11.36 -17.23 -18.92
CA ALA A 75 -10.60 -17.17 -17.68
C ALA A 75 -9.10 -17.43 -17.92
N GLY A 76 -8.76 -18.45 -18.72
CA GLY A 76 -7.38 -18.77 -19.08
C GLY A 76 -6.70 -17.67 -19.92
N THR A 77 -7.41 -17.10 -20.90
CA THR A 77 -6.90 -15.98 -21.71
C THR A 77 -6.65 -14.73 -20.85
N VAL A 78 -7.62 -14.35 -20.02
CA VAL A 78 -7.54 -13.19 -19.12
C VAL A 78 -6.37 -13.37 -18.15
N PHE A 79 -6.24 -14.54 -17.53
CA PHE A 79 -5.11 -14.85 -16.66
C PHE A 79 -3.76 -14.72 -17.39
N SER A 80 -3.67 -15.22 -18.62
CA SER A 80 -2.44 -15.15 -19.42
C SER A 80 -2.07 -13.71 -19.77
N VAL A 81 -3.04 -12.89 -20.18
CA VAL A 81 -2.85 -11.46 -20.47
C VAL A 81 -2.44 -10.69 -19.21
N THR A 82 -3.09 -10.96 -18.07
CA THR A 82 -2.74 -10.39 -16.76
C THR A 82 -1.28 -10.69 -16.40
N ILE A 83 -0.81 -11.93 -16.52
CA ILE A 83 0.58 -12.29 -16.20
C ILE A 83 1.57 -11.65 -17.19
N ALA A 84 1.24 -11.61 -18.48
CA ALA A 84 2.07 -10.93 -19.47
C ALA A 84 2.23 -9.43 -19.15
N ALA A 85 1.13 -8.76 -18.78
CA ALA A 85 1.11 -7.38 -18.34
C ALA A 85 1.99 -7.15 -17.10
N VAL A 86 1.88 -8.05 -16.11
CA VAL A 86 2.71 -8.03 -14.90
C VAL A 86 4.20 -8.11 -15.22
N VAL A 87 4.59 -9.07 -16.07
CA VAL A 87 5.99 -9.27 -16.46
C VAL A 87 6.52 -8.04 -17.19
N TYR A 88 5.71 -7.46 -18.07
CA TYR A 88 6.04 -6.21 -18.75
C TYR A 88 6.25 -5.05 -17.77
N ALA A 89 5.31 -4.82 -16.85
CA ALA A 89 5.40 -3.75 -15.86
C ALA A 89 6.60 -3.94 -14.91
N SER A 90 6.83 -5.14 -14.40
CA SER A 90 8.00 -5.48 -13.58
C SER A 90 9.31 -5.25 -14.33
N GLY A 91 9.33 -5.58 -15.62
CA GLY A 91 10.46 -5.40 -16.52
C GLY A 91 10.76 -3.94 -16.85
N GLN A 92 9.77 -3.06 -16.82
CA GLN A 92 9.95 -1.62 -17.09
C GLN A 92 10.20 -0.80 -15.84
N TYR A 93 9.48 -1.09 -14.75
CA TYR A 93 9.32 -0.13 -13.65
C TYR A 93 9.81 -0.62 -12.28
N GLY A 94 9.97 -1.93 -12.07
CA GLY A 94 10.53 -2.48 -10.84
C GLY A 94 9.79 -3.73 -10.36
N PRO A 95 10.48 -4.72 -9.77
CA PRO A 95 9.85 -5.93 -9.24
C PRO A 95 8.86 -5.66 -8.09
N ARG A 96 8.92 -4.52 -7.40
CA ARG A 96 7.98 -4.23 -6.29
C ARG A 96 6.55 -4.00 -6.78
N LEU A 97 6.38 -3.48 -8.00
CA LEU A 97 5.09 -3.21 -8.63
C LEU A 97 4.29 -4.47 -8.99
N LEU A 98 4.96 -5.63 -9.09
CA LEU A 98 4.32 -6.95 -9.21
C LEU A 98 3.26 -7.16 -8.13
N THR A 99 3.56 -6.75 -6.90
CA THR A 99 2.66 -6.97 -5.77
C THR A 99 1.41 -6.09 -5.81
N ASN A 100 1.52 -4.87 -6.34
CA ASN A 100 0.40 -3.95 -6.51
C ASN A 100 -0.61 -4.50 -7.54
N PHE A 101 -0.13 -5.05 -8.65
CA PHE A 101 -1.01 -5.58 -9.69
C PHE A 101 -1.80 -6.83 -9.24
N MET A 102 -1.20 -7.68 -8.41
CA MET A 102 -1.86 -8.85 -7.84
C MET A 102 -2.92 -8.49 -6.79
N ARG A 103 -2.81 -7.31 -6.18
CA ARG A 103 -3.77 -6.75 -5.21
C ARG A 103 -4.96 -6.07 -5.90
N ASP A 104 -4.92 -5.87 -7.21
CA ASP A 104 -5.99 -5.19 -7.94
C ASP A 104 -7.31 -5.96 -7.88
N ARG A 105 -8.34 -5.34 -7.29
CA ARG A 105 -9.67 -5.95 -7.14
C ARG A 105 -10.40 -6.16 -8.46
N GLY A 106 -10.17 -5.32 -9.46
CA GLY A 106 -10.76 -5.48 -10.79
C GLY A 106 -10.31 -6.78 -11.44
N ASN A 107 -9.01 -7.08 -11.39
CA ASN A 107 -8.44 -8.33 -11.87
C ASN A 107 -8.99 -9.55 -11.11
N GLN A 108 -9.01 -9.47 -9.77
CA GLN A 108 -9.53 -10.54 -8.91
C GLN A 108 -11.02 -10.84 -9.15
N VAL A 109 -11.86 -9.81 -9.24
CA VAL A 109 -13.30 -9.96 -9.52
C VAL A 109 -13.55 -10.47 -10.93
N THR A 110 -12.77 -10.01 -11.90
CA THR A 110 -12.86 -10.48 -13.29
C THR A 110 -12.62 -11.98 -13.37
N LEU A 111 -11.47 -12.44 -12.86
CA LEU A 111 -11.14 -13.86 -12.86
C LEU A 111 -12.16 -14.67 -12.05
N GLY A 112 -12.54 -14.15 -10.88
CA GLY A 112 -13.54 -14.76 -10.02
C GLY A 112 -14.89 -14.93 -10.72
N THR A 113 -15.33 -13.95 -11.51
CA THR A 113 -16.59 -14.02 -12.27
C THR A 113 -16.58 -15.15 -13.29
N PHE A 114 -15.51 -15.28 -14.08
CA PHE A 114 -15.44 -16.35 -15.09
C PHE A 114 -15.37 -17.75 -14.46
N ILE A 115 -14.58 -17.92 -13.40
CA ILE A 115 -14.49 -19.19 -12.67
C ILE A 115 -15.83 -19.52 -11.99
N ALA A 116 -16.48 -18.53 -11.36
CA ALA A 116 -17.78 -18.67 -10.72
C ALA A 116 -18.86 -19.10 -11.73
N THR A 117 -18.97 -18.41 -12.87
CA THR A 117 -19.94 -18.73 -13.92
C THR A 117 -19.68 -20.12 -14.51
N PHE A 118 -18.41 -20.49 -14.74
CA PHE A 118 -18.04 -21.83 -15.19
C PHE A 118 -18.50 -22.92 -14.19
N LEU A 119 -18.18 -22.75 -12.91
CA LEU A 119 -18.55 -23.71 -11.86
C LEU A 119 -20.07 -23.81 -11.70
N TYR A 120 -20.76 -22.66 -11.73
CA TYR A 120 -22.23 -22.62 -11.73
C TYR A 120 -22.81 -23.45 -12.87
N CYS A 121 -22.37 -23.20 -14.11
CA CYS A 121 -22.84 -23.92 -15.28
C CYS A 121 -22.57 -25.43 -15.19
N LEU A 122 -21.38 -25.85 -14.73
CA LEU A 122 -21.06 -27.26 -14.55
C LEU A 122 -21.95 -27.95 -13.52
N LEU A 123 -22.20 -27.29 -12.38
CA LEU A 123 -23.03 -27.86 -11.32
C LEU A 123 -24.49 -27.99 -11.74
N VAL A 124 -25.05 -26.96 -12.39
CA VAL A 124 -26.42 -27.02 -12.92
C VAL A 124 -26.52 -28.07 -14.03
N LEU A 125 -25.53 -28.12 -14.95
CA LEU A 125 -25.48 -29.11 -16.03
C LEU A 125 -25.57 -30.54 -15.51
N ARG A 126 -24.86 -30.85 -14.41
CA ARG A 126 -24.87 -32.17 -13.76
C ARG A 126 -26.26 -32.59 -13.26
N THR A 127 -27.16 -31.63 -13.01
CA THR A 127 -28.49 -31.91 -12.45
C THR A 127 -29.55 -32.17 -13.53
N ILE A 128 -29.28 -31.85 -14.79
CA ILE A 128 -30.22 -32.05 -15.90
C ILE A 128 -30.32 -33.53 -16.25
N ARG A 129 -31.52 -34.11 -16.11
CA ARG A 129 -31.79 -35.52 -16.45
C ARG A 129 -32.80 -35.62 -17.58
N SER A 130 -32.54 -36.46 -18.59
CA SER A 130 -33.50 -36.70 -19.66
C SER A 130 -34.62 -37.65 -19.18
N ALA A 131 -35.76 -37.64 -19.88
CA ALA A 131 -36.86 -38.55 -19.59
C ALA A 131 -36.48 -40.02 -19.81
N GLU A 132 -35.57 -40.29 -20.76
CA GLU A 132 -35.01 -41.62 -21.04
C GLU A 132 -34.09 -42.12 -19.93
N GLU A 133 -33.30 -41.23 -19.31
CA GLU A 133 -32.38 -41.54 -18.22
C GLU A 133 -33.08 -41.75 -16.87
N SER A 134 -34.31 -41.25 -16.71
CA SER A 134 -34.98 -41.11 -15.40
C SER A 134 -36.26 -41.95 -15.27
N GLY A 135 -36.53 -42.86 -16.21
CA GLY A 135 -37.74 -43.67 -16.19
C GLY A 135 -39.03 -42.89 -16.44
N GLY A 136 -38.99 -41.85 -17.28
CA GLY A 136 -40.17 -41.10 -17.76
C GLY A 136 -40.32 -39.68 -17.21
N TYR A 137 -39.54 -39.26 -16.21
CA TYR A 137 -39.58 -37.91 -15.65
C TYR A 137 -38.31 -37.13 -15.96
N GLY A 138 -38.33 -36.31 -17.02
CA GLY A 138 -37.24 -35.37 -17.30
C GLY A 138 -37.21 -34.23 -16.29
N PHE A 139 -36.02 -33.80 -15.87
CA PHE A 139 -35.84 -32.66 -14.96
C PHE A 139 -34.90 -31.63 -15.59
N VAL A 140 -35.42 -30.42 -15.79
CA VAL A 140 -34.67 -29.25 -16.27
C VAL A 140 -34.89 -28.11 -15.28
N PRO A 141 -33.84 -27.64 -14.57
CA PRO A 141 -33.95 -26.52 -13.64
C PRO A 141 -33.95 -25.20 -14.42
N ASN A 142 -35.13 -24.74 -14.85
CA ASN A 142 -35.27 -23.58 -15.72
C ASN A 142 -34.87 -22.27 -15.04
N LEU A 143 -35.11 -22.11 -13.72
CA LEU A 143 -34.65 -20.93 -13.00
C LEU A 143 -33.12 -20.92 -12.93
N ALA A 144 -32.52 -22.08 -12.62
CA ALA A 144 -31.07 -22.20 -12.61
C ALA A 144 -30.45 -21.93 -13.99
N LEU A 145 -31.11 -22.36 -15.07
CA LEU A 145 -30.70 -22.05 -16.45
C LEU A 145 -30.76 -20.53 -16.73
N LEU A 146 -31.85 -19.87 -16.36
CA LEU A 146 -32.01 -18.41 -16.54
C LEU A 146 -30.90 -17.63 -15.81
N VAL A 147 -30.59 -18.01 -14.58
CA VAL A 147 -29.49 -17.42 -13.81
C VAL A 147 -28.15 -17.70 -14.48
N GLY A 148 -27.94 -18.89 -15.05
CA GLY A 148 -26.73 -19.20 -15.82
C GLY A 148 -26.54 -18.32 -17.05
N VAL A 149 -27.62 -18.05 -17.80
CA VAL A 149 -27.61 -17.13 -18.93
C VAL A 149 -27.35 -15.69 -18.47
N LEU A 150 -27.96 -15.26 -17.37
CA LEU A 150 -27.71 -13.93 -16.80
C LEU A 150 -26.25 -13.77 -16.37
N LEU A 151 -25.68 -14.77 -15.70
CA LEU A 151 -24.27 -14.80 -15.33
C LEU A 151 -23.36 -14.73 -16.57
N ALA A 152 -23.72 -15.39 -17.67
CA ALA A 152 -22.99 -15.28 -18.93
C ALA A 152 -23.01 -13.85 -19.50
N LEU A 153 -24.16 -13.18 -19.48
CA LEU A 153 -24.27 -11.78 -19.90
C LEU A 153 -23.45 -10.84 -19.00
N CYS A 154 -23.49 -11.05 -17.68
CA CYS A 154 -22.64 -10.32 -16.74
C CYS A 154 -21.15 -10.57 -17.01
N SER A 155 -20.76 -11.81 -17.30
CA SER A 155 -19.38 -12.13 -17.69
C SER A 155 -18.93 -11.36 -18.93
N ILE A 156 -19.79 -11.17 -19.94
CA ILE A 156 -19.46 -10.36 -21.12
C ILE A 156 -19.19 -8.90 -20.73
N ALA A 157 -20.05 -8.31 -19.88
CA ALA A 157 -19.82 -6.95 -19.39
C ALA A 157 -18.51 -6.81 -18.61
N VAL A 158 -18.22 -7.80 -17.75
CA VAL A 158 -16.96 -7.87 -16.99
C VAL A 158 -15.74 -8.05 -17.91
N LEU A 159 -15.87 -8.79 -19.02
CA LEU A 159 -14.81 -8.90 -20.03
C LEU A 159 -14.53 -7.56 -20.72
N ILE A 160 -15.57 -6.82 -21.10
CA ILE A 160 -15.42 -5.49 -21.70
C ILE A 160 -14.74 -4.53 -20.70
N TYR A 161 -15.17 -4.57 -19.43
CA TYR A 161 -14.50 -3.84 -18.34
C TYR A 161 -13.02 -4.21 -18.23
N PHE A 162 -12.67 -5.50 -18.23
CA PHE A 162 -11.29 -5.96 -18.13
C PHE A 162 -10.40 -5.46 -19.27
N ILE A 163 -10.92 -5.46 -20.50
CA ILE A 163 -10.20 -4.95 -21.69
C ILE A 163 -9.81 -3.47 -21.52
N HIS A 164 -10.62 -2.68 -20.82
CA HIS A 164 -10.30 -1.28 -20.51
C HIS A 164 -9.45 -1.11 -19.24
N HIS A 165 -9.73 -1.91 -18.21
CA HIS A 165 -9.11 -1.82 -16.89
C HIS A 165 -7.62 -2.19 -16.90
N VAL A 166 -7.25 -3.28 -17.57
CA VAL A 166 -5.85 -3.74 -17.53
C VAL A 166 -4.89 -2.74 -18.17
N PRO A 167 -5.12 -2.22 -19.39
CA PRO A 167 -4.22 -1.23 -19.98
C PRO A 167 -4.14 0.08 -19.18
N SER A 168 -5.27 0.57 -18.67
CA SER A 168 -5.32 1.83 -17.91
C SER A 168 -4.58 1.74 -16.57
N LYS A 169 -4.55 0.56 -15.94
CA LYS A 169 -3.78 0.31 -14.70
C LYS A 169 -2.29 0.02 -14.93
N ILE A 170 -1.89 -0.38 -16.13
CA ILE A 170 -0.46 -0.59 -16.48
C ILE A 170 0.24 0.73 -16.79
N HIS A 171 -0.52 1.74 -17.25
CA HIS A 171 0.06 3.04 -17.57
C HIS A 171 0.81 3.61 -16.36
N ILE A 172 2.08 3.98 -16.55
CA ILE A 172 2.99 4.31 -15.46
C ILE A 172 2.46 5.44 -14.56
N ASN A 173 1.79 6.43 -15.15
CA ASN A 173 1.18 7.53 -14.40
C ASN A 173 0.13 7.03 -13.41
N SER A 174 -0.69 6.03 -13.78
CA SER A 174 -1.70 5.44 -12.90
C SER A 174 -1.06 4.67 -11.74
N VAL A 175 0.10 4.05 -11.98
CA VAL A 175 0.85 3.32 -10.94
C VAL A 175 1.48 4.32 -9.96
N ILE A 176 2.12 5.37 -10.48
CA ILE A 176 2.70 6.43 -9.67
C ILE A 176 1.62 7.13 -8.84
N GLU A 177 0.48 7.46 -9.46
CA GLU A 177 -0.69 8.05 -8.79
C GLU A 177 -1.20 7.15 -7.66
N ASP A 178 -1.39 5.85 -7.90
CA ASP A 178 -1.88 4.94 -6.86
C ASP A 178 -0.90 4.79 -5.68
N VAL A 179 0.42 4.80 -5.94
CA VAL A 179 1.43 4.79 -4.87
C VAL A 179 1.45 6.13 -4.13
N GLY A 180 1.40 7.25 -4.85
CA GLY A 180 1.39 8.60 -4.31
C GLY A 180 0.16 8.88 -3.44
N ASP A 181 -1.03 8.52 -3.92
CA ASP A 181 -2.28 8.63 -3.15
C ASP A 181 -2.27 7.78 -1.88
N ARG A 182 -1.68 6.57 -1.93
CA ARG A 182 -1.50 5.73 -0.75
C ARG A 182 -0.54 6.37 0.25
N LEU A 183 0.51 7.04 -0.24
CA LEU A 183 1.46 7.74 0.60
C LEU A 183 0.81 8.95 1.30
N LEU A 184 0.08 9.78 0.55
CA LEU A 184 -0.67 10.93 1.09
C LEU A 184 -1.69 10.48 2.13
N ARG A 185 -2.54 9.49 1.81
CA ARG A 185 -3.50 8.92 2.76
C ARG A 185 -2.81 8.36 4.01
N GLY A 186 -1.67 7.69 3.84
CA GLY A 186 -0.90 7.17 4.96
C GLY A 186 -0.29 8.25 5.85
N ILE A 187 0.11 9.40 5.28
CA ILE A 187 0.53 10.58 6.04
C ILE A 187 -0.67 11.17 6.78
N ASP A 188 -1.83 11.29 6.12
CA ASP A 188 -3.07 11.79 6.69
C ASP A 188 -3.51 10.99 7.93
N ASP A 189 -3.59 9.67 7.78
CA ASP A 189 -4.04 8.76 8.84
C ASP A 189 -3.07 8.74 10.03
N ARG A 190 -1.75 8.84 9.77
CA ARG A 190 -0.71 8.71 10.79
C ARG A 190 -0.34 10.03 11.48
N PHE A 191 -0.48 11.14 10.77
CA PHE A 191 -0.05 12.46 11.21
C PHE A 191 -1.17 13.49 10.96
N PRO A 192 -2.33 13.39 11.62
CA PRO A 192 -3.46 14.27 11.34
C PRO A 192 -3.08 15.75 11.51
N ARG A 193 -3.59 16.63 10.64
CA ARG A 193 -3.46 18.09 10.83
C ARG A 193 -4.31 18.49 12.04
N PHE A 194 -3.67 19.08 13.05
CA PHE A 194 -4.39 19.63 14.20
C PHE A 194 -4.78 21.09 13.91
N ILE A 195 -6.06 21.42 14.11
CA ILE A 195 -6.53 22.81 14.11
C ILE A 195 -6.56 23.27 15.58
N GLY A 196 -5.63 24.17 15.96
CA GLY A 196 -5.44 24.60 17.35
C GLY A 196 -4.08 24.16 17.91
N GLU A 197 -3.95 24.11 19.24
CA GLU A 197 -2.75 23.57 19.88
C GLU A 197 -2.68 22.05 19.65
N ALA A 198 -1.57 21.58 19.08
CA ALA A 198 -1.27 20.15 19.05
C ALA A 198 -1.24 19.60 20.50
N PRO A 199 -1.51 18.29 20.72
CA PRO A 199 -1.27 17.68 22.03
C PRO A 199 0.14 18.08 22.50
N GLY A 200 0.18 18.76 23.64
CA GLY A 200 1.28 19.66 24.00
C GLY A 200 2.66 19.07 23.74
N ASP A 201 3.57 19.94 23.30
CA ASP A 201 4.96 19.59 23.02
C ASP A 201 5.54 18.88 24.26
N HIS A 202 5.60 17.55 24.19
CA HIS A 202 5.99 16.69 25.29
C HIS A 202 7.51 16.72 25.49
N ASP A 203 8.17 17.82 25.14
CA ASP A 203 9.60 18.08 25.33
C ASP A 203 9.99 18.03 26.82
N SER A 204 9.05 18.33 27.73
CA SER A 204 9.21 18.10 29.18
C SER A 204 9.31 16.62 29.59
N THR A 205 9.13 15.67 28.65
CA THR A 205 9.17 14.22 28.93
C THR A 205 10.59 13.66 28.82
N ALA A 206 11.54 14.38 28.19
CA ALA A 206 12.94 13.98 28.16
C ALA A 206 13.53 13.89 29.58
N GLU A 207 13.13 14.78 30.49
CA GLU A 207 13.49 14.71 31.92
C GLU A 207 12.90 13.49 32.64
N LYS A 208 11.80 12.93 32.11
CA LYS A 208 11.11 11.75 32.64
C LYS A 208 11.62 10.43 32.07
N LEU A 209 12.63 10.42 31.19
CA LEU A 209 13.25 9.17 30.75
C LEU A 209 13.89 8.45 31.94
N PRO A 210 13.57 7.15 32.15
CA PRO A 210 14.28 6.32 33.12
C PRO A 210 15.79 6.38 32.87
N ALA A 211 16.59 6.41 33.95
CA ALA A 211 18.04 6.51 33.85
C ALA A 211 18.65 5.43 32.95
N THR A 212 18.08 4.22 32.93
CA THR A 212 18.52 3.15 32.04
C THR A 212 18.48 3.56 30.57
N PHE A 213 17.47 4.31 30.11
CA PHE A 213 17.28 4.63 28.69
C PHE A 213 17.97 5.92 28.23
N ARG A 214 18.71 6.61 29.10
CA ARG A 214 19.43 7.83 28.74
C ARG A 214 20.75 7.48 28.06
N ASP A 215 21.18 8.30 27.09
CA ASP A 215 22.46 8.11 26.39
C ASP A 215 23.68 8.22 27.32
N THR A 216 23.52 8.89 28.46
CA THR A 216 24.55 9.06 29.49
C THR A 216 24.57 7.94 30.55
N ALA A 217 23.75 6.89 30.38
CA ALA A 217 23.68 5.81 31.35
C ALA A 217 24.96 4.97 31.37
N ASP A 218 25.50 4.70 32.56
CA ASP A 218 26.58 3.73 32.73
C ASP A 218 26.14 2.33 32.29
N ALA A 219 27.08 1.51 31.80
CA ALA A 219 26.79 0.18 31.23
C ALA A 219 25.96 -0.73 32.17
N ALA A 220 26.20 -0.67 33.48
CA ALA A 220 25.45 -1.45 34.47
C ALA A 220 23.98 -0.99 34.60
N VAL A 221 23.75 0.32 34.57
CA VAL A 221 22.40 0.92 34.63
C VAL A 221 21.67 0.72 33.30
N GLY A 222 22.39 0.82 32.17
CA GLY A 222 21.86 0.54 30.84
C GLY A 222 21.49 -0.92 30.61
N ALA A 223 22.10 -1.86 31.34
CA ALA A 223 21.79 -3.29 31.25
C ALA A 223 20.59 -3.72 32.12
N ASP A 224 20.10 -2.86 33.02
CA ASP A 224 18.99 -3.16 33.93
C ASP A 224 17.63 -3.14 33.22
N ARG A 225 17.43 -4.09 32.29
CA ARG A 225 16.26 -4.16 31.41
C ARG A 225 15.88 -5.61 31.14
N PHE A 226 14.58 -5.87 31.02
CA PHE A 226 14.09 -7.15 30.54
C PHE A 226 14.00 -7.11 29.02
N VAL A 227 14.65 -8.06 28.34
CA VAL A 227 14.72 -8.07 26.87
C VAL A 227 13.74 -9.09 26.29
N VAL A 228 12.79 -8.59 25.52
CA VAL A 228 11.88 -9.41 24.74
C VAL A 228 12.51 -9.63 23.36
N THR A 229 12.91 -10.86 23.05
CA THR A 229 13.63 -11.19 21.81
C THR A 229 12.69 -11.70 20.69
N ALA A 230 13.10 -11.51 19.43
CA ALA A 230 12.39 -12.05 18.28
C ALA A 230 12.49 -13.58 18.23
N LYS A 231 11.36 -14.25 17.95
CA LYS A 231 11.30 -15.70 17.73
C LYS A 231 11.42 -16.10 16.26
N ASP A 232 11.21 -15.14 15.36
CA ASP A 232 11.25 -15.33 13.91
C ASP A 232 12.23 -14.37 13.24
N THR A 233 12.58 -14.66 11.98
CA THR A 233 13.40 -13.78 11.12
C THR A 233 12.55 -13.26 9.97
N GLY A 234 12.60 -11.95 9.71
CA GLY A 234 11.83 -11.33 8.63
C GLY A 234 11.62 -9.83 8.82
N TYR A 235 10.76 -9.25 7.99
CA TYR A 235 10.33 -7.86 8.11
C TYR A 235 9.22 -7.72 9.14
N ILE A 236 9.30 -6.69 9.98
CA ILE A 236 8.18 -6.28 10.82
C ILE A 236 7.10 -5.70 9.91
N GLN A 237 5.96 -6.37 9.81
CA GLN A 237 4.85 -5.96 8.95
C GLN A 237 3.80 -5.16 9.71
N PHE A 238 3.65 -5.42 11.02
CA PHE A 238 2.66 -4.77 11.86
C PHE A 238 3.13 -4.72 13.31
N LEU A 239 2.83 -3.60 13.97
CA LEU A 239 2.97 -3.38 15.40
C LEU A 239 1.61 -2.94 15.97
N ASP A 240 1.09 -3.70 16.93
CA ASP A 240 -0.15 -3.41 17.63
C ASP A 240 0.09 -2.42 18.79
N ASP A 241 0.15 -1.13 18.45
CA ASP A 241 0.44 -0.04 19.40
C ASP A 241 -0.51 -0.03 20.61
N GLU A 242 -1.79 -0.39 20.42
CA GLU A 242 -2.78 -0.49 21.50
C GLU A 242 -2.41 -1.59 22.51
N THR A 243 -2.03 -2.78 22.01
CA THR A 243 -1.60 -3.88 22.86
C THR A 243 -0.30 -3.54 23.59
N VAL A 244 0.66 -2.90 22.91
CA VAL A 244 1.92 -2.43 23.54
C VAL A 244 1.63 -1.44 24.66
N MET A 245 0.78 -0.44 24.41
CA MET A 245 0.41 0.58 25.40
C MET A 245 -0.34 -0.04 26.59
N ARG A 246 -1.30 -0.94 26.33
CA ARG A 246 -2.05 -1.64 27.39
C ARG A 246 -1.12 -2.46 28.29
N VAL A 247 -0.23 -3.26 27.70
CA VAL A 247 0.72 -4.09 28.46
C VAL A 247 1.67 -3.21 29.28
N ALA A 248 2.13 -2.09 28.72
CA ALA A 248 2.96 -1.14 29.45
C ALA A 248 2.22 -0.53 30.65
N ARG A 249 0.94 -0.16 30.49
CA ARG A 249 0.12 0.42 31.55
C ARG A 249 -0.18 -0.57 32.66
N GLU A 250 -0.69 -1.76 32.30
CA GLU A 250 -1.11 -2.80 33.26
C GLU A 250 0.05 -3.27 34.17
N ASN A 251 1.26 -3.35 33.61
CA ASN A 251 2.45 -3.80 34.34
C ASN A 251 3.30 -2.65 34.89
N GLY A 252 2.90 -1.39 34.65
CA GLY A 252 3.65 -0.23 35.12
C GLY A 252 5.06 -0.15 34.52
N LEU A 253 5.19 -0.43 33.21
CA LEU A 253 6.44 -0.49 32.45
C LEU A 253 6.65 0.75 31.57
N VAL A 254 7.93 0.99 31.25
CA VAL A 254 8.40 1.80 30.13
C VAL A 254 9.06 0.86 29.12
N LEU A 255 8.58 0.87 27.89
CA LEU A 255 9.00 -0.04 26.82
C LEU A 255 9.77 0.73 25.75
N ARG A 256 10.98 0.29 25.39
CA ARG A 256 11.73 0.82 24.26
C ARG A 256 11.64 -0.13 23.08
N LEU A 257 11.05 0.33 21.98
CA LEU A 257 10.93 -0.42 20.74
C LEU A 257 12.24 -0.33 19.96
N GLN A 258 12.85 -1.47 19.64
CA GLN A 258 14.13 -1.54 18.90
C GLN A 258 13.97 -1.53 17.39
N TYR A 259 12.75 -1.71 16.91
CA TYR A 259 12.43 -1.75 15.49
C TYR A 259 11.09 -1.06 15.22
N GLN A 260 10.87 -0.68 13.98
CA GLN A 260 9.61 -0.14 13.47
C GLN A 260 9.10 -0.98 12.28
N PRO A 261 7.79 -0.92 11.97
CA PRO A 261 7.24 -1.57 10.77
C PRO A 261 8.04 -1.21 9.51
N GLY A 262 8.50 -2.21 8.79
CA GLY A 262 9.40 -2.09 7.63
C GLY A 262 10.82 -2.59 7.87
N ASP A 263 11.27 -2.68 9.12
CA ASP A 263 12.64 -3.11 9.44
C ASP A 263 12.77 -4.64 9.41
N PHE A 264 13.97 -5.13 9.08
CA PHE A 264 14.28 -6.56 9.08
C PHE A 264 14.91 -6.97 10.42
N VAL A 265 14.34 -7.99 11.07
CA VAL A 265 14.80 -8.53 12.35
C VAL A 265 15.27 -9.97 12.21
N HIS A 266 16.30 -10.32 12.99
CA HIS A 266 16.81 -11.69 13.11
C HIS A 266 16.33 -12.34 14.41
N ILE A 267 16.18 -13.66 14.39
CA ILE A 267 15.88 -14.44 15.59
C ILE A 267 16.88 -14.14 16.72
N GLY A 268 16.38 -14.00 17.94
CA GLY A 268 17.17 -13.69 19.13
C GLY A 268 17.52 -12.21 19.33
N ARG A 269 17.25 -11.32 18.36
CA ARG A 269 17.43 -9.86 18.53
C ARG A 269 16.35 -9.27 19.42
N ALA A 270 16.70 -8.24 20.19
CA ALA A 270 15.78 -7.53 21.06
C ALA A 270 14.71 -6.81 20.25
N LEU A 271 13.43 -7.16 20.41
CA LEU A 271 12.29 -6.43 19.83
C LEU A 271 11.89 -5.26 20.73
N VAL A 272 11.76 -5.54 22.03
CA VAL A 272 11.32 -4.60 23.04
C VAL A 272 12.22 -4.76 24.25
N GLU A 273 12.67 -3.64 24.81
CA GLU A 273 13.32 -3.61 26.11
C GLU A 273 12.35 -3.00 27.13
N ALA A 274 12.12 -3.70 28.23
CA ALA A 274 11.17 -3.31 29.25
C ALA A 274 11.87 -2.92 30.55
N TRP A 275 11.43 -1.81 31.15
CA TRP A 275 11.89 -1.33 32.44
C TRP A 275 10.68 -0.97 33.33
N PRO A 276 10.71 -1.24 34.65
CA PRO A 276 11.73 -2.01 35.38
C PRO A 276 11.70 -3.51 35.02
N PRO A 277 12.85 -4.21 35.00
CA PRO A 277 12.91 -5.61 34.56
C PRO A 277 12.06 -6.55 35.41
N GLY A 278 11.99 -6.34 36.72
CA GLY A 278 11.20 -7.17 37.64
C GLY A 278 9.68 -7.09 37.48
N ARG A 279 9.19 -6.21 36.58
CA ARG A 279 7.76 -6.07 36.27
C ARG A 279 7.37 -6.67 34.91
N CYS A 280 8.32 -7.26 34.19
CA CYS A 280 8.08 -7.95 32.94
C CYS A 280 8.31 -9.44 33.17
N ASP A 281 7.24 -10.21 33.30
CA ASP A 281 7.29 -11.67 33.39
C ASP A 281 7.18 -12.33 31.99
N ASP A 282 7.23 -13.67 31.94
CA ASP A 282 7.13 -14.41 30.68
C ASP A 282 5.81 -14.16 29.94
N LYS A 283 4.71 -13.95 30.66
CA LYS A 283 3.39 -13.64 30.07
C LYS A 283 3.38 -12.26 29.42
N CYS A 284 3.96 -11.26 30.08
CA CYS A 284 4.17 -9.94 29.52
C CYS A 284 5.04 -10.02 28.26
N ALA A 285 6.15 -10.77 28.29
CA ALA A 285 7.01 -10.98 27.14
C ALA A 285 6.30 -11.70 25.98
N ASP A 286 5.44 -12.68 26.27
CA ASP A 286 4.60 -13.34 25.28
C ASP A 286 3.62 -12.36 24.62
N ALA A 287 2.92 -11.54 25.41
CA ALA A 287 1.98 -10.54 24.90
C ALA A 287 2.65 -9.49 24.00
N LEU A 288 3.86 -9.04 24.38
CA LEU A 288 4.64 -8.09 23.58
C LEU A 288 5.14 -8.71 22.26
N ARG A 289 5.54 -9.98 22.26
CA ARG A 289 5.86 -10.70 21.02
C ARG A 289 4.64 -10.84 20.11
N ASP A 290 3.49 -11.16 20.69
CA ASP A 290 2.22 -11.30 19.98
C ASP A 290 1.67 -10.00 19.38
N ALA A 291 2.18 -8.86 19.84
CA ALA A 291 1.88 -7.53 19.31
C ALA A 291 2.69 -7.22 18.03
N VAL A 292 3.75 -7.98 17.73
CA VAL A 292 4.62 -7.78 16.56
C VAL A 292 4.36 -8.88 15.53
N ALA A 293 3.97 -8.50 14.31
CA ALA A 293 3.85 -9.45 13.21
C ALA A 293 5.10 -9.41 12.31
N ILE A 294 5.80 -10.55 12.20
CA ILE A 294 7.01 -10.70 11.37
C ILE A 294 6.69 -11.54 10.13
N GLY A 295 7.04 -11.06 8.93
CA GLY A 295 6.82 -11.77 7.67
C GLY A 295 7.98 -11.71 6.69
N SER A 296 7.96 -12.55 5.65
CA SER A 296 9.07 -12.69 4.68
C SER A 296 9.21 -11.52 3.70
N ARG A 297 8.21 -10.64 3.61
CA ARG A 297 8.18 -9.49 2.70
C ARG A 297 7.86 -8.22 3.47
N ARG A 298 8.40 -7.10 3.03
CA ARG A 298 8.00 -5.78 3.52
C ARG A 298 6.57 -5.46 3.07
N SER A 299 5.82 -4.71 3.87
CA SER A 299 4.43 -4.33 3.57
C SER A 299 4.26 -2.83 3.76
N ALA A 300 3.40 -2.21 2.94
CA ALA A 300 3.02 -0.80 3.07
C ALA A 300 2.05 -0.54 4.23
N LEU A 301 1.51 -1.59 4.88
CA LEU A 301 0.42 -1.49 5.86
C LEU A 301 0.67 -0.47 6.99
N GLN A 302 1.89 -0.41 7.53
CA GLN A 302 2.30 0.56 8.56
C GLN A 302 3.65 1.23 8.23
N ASP A 303 4.10 1.14 6.99
CA ASP A 303 5.43 1.59 6.57
C ASP A 303 5.35 2.54 5.38
N LEU A 304 5.20 3.83 5.67
CA LEU A 304 5.22 4.91 4.67
C LEU A 304 6.53 4.92 3.87
N ARG A 305 7.62 4.47 4.50
CA ARG A 305 8.95 4.44 3.88
C ARG A 305 9.00 3.41 2.75
N PHE A 306 8.09 2.43 2.72
CA PHE A 306 7.99 1.49 1.62
C PHE A 306 7.41 2.14 0.37
N LEU A 307 6.38 2.99 0.54
CA LEU A 307 5.76 3.73 -0.56
C LEU A 307 6.71 4.78 -1.14
N VAL A 308 7.48 5.45 -0.28
CA VAL A 308 8.59 6.32 -0.72
C VAL A 308 9.60 5.55 -1.55
N ASP A 309 10.03 4.37 -1.07
CA ASP A 309 10.99 3.54 -1.82
C ASP A 309 10.44 3.06 -3.18
N GLU A 310 9.13 2.80 -3.30
CA GLU A 310 8.50 2.46 -4.58
C GLU A 310 8.60 3.63 -5.58
N LEU A 311 8.28 4.87 -5.16
CA LEU A 311 8.43 6.06 -6.00
C LEU A 311 9.89 6.33 -6.38
N VAL A 312 10.80 6.16 -5.43
CA VAL A 312 12.25 6.31 -5.65
C VAL A 312 12.77 5.25 -6.63
N GLU A 313 12.33 4.00 -6.52
CA GLU A 313 12.71 2.93 -7.44
C GLU A 313 12.26 3.22 -8.87
N ILE A 314 11.02 3.68 -9.05
CA ILE A 314 10.49 4.07 -10.37
C ILE A 314 11.31 5.23 -10.95
N ALA A 315 11.53 6.29 -10.17
CA ALA A 315 12.27 7.47 -10.63
C ALA A 315 13.74 7.16 -10.95
N ALA A 316 14.44 6.44 -10.07
CA ALA A 316 15.84 6.04 -10.28
C ALA A 316 15.98 5.15 -11.52
N ARG A 317 15.02 4.25 -11.76
CA ARG A 317 15.01 3.40 -12.95
C ARG A 317 14.73 4.19 -14.22
N ALA A 318 13.78 5.12 -14.18
CA ALA A 318 13.47 6.01 -15.29
C ALA A 318 14.68 6.87 -15.69
N LEU A 319 15.44 7.37 -14.71
CA LEU A 319 16.68 8.14 -14.92
C LEU A 319 17.92 7.27 -15.22
N SER A 320 17.79 5.94 -15.18
CA SER A 320 18.93 5.07 -15.47
C SER A 320 19.35 5.21 -16.95
N PRO A 321 20.64 5.03 -17.28
CA PRO A 321 21.12 5.16 -18.66
C PRO A 321 20.42 4.27 -19.69
N GLY A 322 19.81 3.16 -19.24
CA GLY A 322 19.09 2.22 -20.11
C GLY A 322 17.66 2.65 -20.48
N VAL A 323 17.04 3.53 -19.69
CA VAL A 323 15.66 4.01 -19.92
C VAL A 323 15.67 5.47 -20.37
N ASN A 324 16.35 6.34 -19.61
CA ASN A 324 16.51 7.76 -19.89
C ASN A 324 15.19 8.51 -20.14
N ASP A 325 14.21 8.30 -19.25
CA ASP A 325 12.90 8.95 -19.25
C ASP A 325 12.77 9.91 -18.06
N PRO A 326 13.22 11.17 -18.20
CA PRO A 326 13.15 12.15 -17.11
C PRO A 326 11.72 12.55 -16.75
N PHE A 327 10.74 12.41 -17.64
CA PHE A 327 9.36 12.84 -17.36
C PHE A 327 8.65 11.91 -16.38
N THR A 328 8.90 10.60 -16.47
CA THR A 328 8.42 9.64 -15.45
C THR A 328 9.01 9.96 -14.07
N ALA A 329 10.30 10.34 -14.02
CA ALA A 329 10.93 10.73 -12.76
C ALA A 329 10.40 12.06 -12.22
N VAL A 330 10.09 13.03 -13.11
CA VAL A 330 9.41 14.28 -12.75
C VAL A 330 8.08 13.99 -12.06
N THR A 331 7.26 13.08 -12.61
CA THR A 331 6.00 12.71 -11.98
C THR A 331 6.20 12.09 -10.60
N CYS A 332 7.21 11.23 -10.41
CA CYS A 332 7.52 10.70 -9.09
C CYS A 332 7.96 11.80 -8.10
N LEU A 333 8.75 12.78 -8.56
CA LEU A 333 9.14 13.93 -7.76
C LEU A 333 7.94 14.80 -7.38
N ASP A 334 6.93 14.93 -8.24
CA ASP A 334 5.67 15.63 -7.92
C ASP A 334 4.94 14.99 -6.74
N TRP A 335 4.81 13.66 -6.74
CA TRP A 335 4.14 12.95 -5.65
C TRP A 335 4.96 12.93 -4.36
N LEU A 336 6.29 12.82 -4.46
CA LEU A 336 7.18 12.93 -3.31
C LEU A 336 7.16 14.35 -2.71
N SER A 337 7.13 15.39 -3.55
CA SER A 337 7.03 16.78 -3.09
C SER A 337 5.69 17.03 -2.41
N ALA A 338 4.58 16.59 -3.01
CA ALA A 338 3.25 16.71 -2.41
C ALA A 338 3.19 16.04 -1.02
N ALA A 339 3.74 14.82 -0.89
CA ALA A 339 3.79 14.10 0.38
C ALA A 339 4.63 14.83 1.44
N LEU A 340 5.79 15.38 1.06
CA LEU A 340 6.66 16.10 1.98
C LEU A 340 6.13 17.50 2.33
N SER A 341 5.49 18.20 1.40
CA SER A 341 4.75 19.44 1.65
C SER A 341 3.64 19.21 2.67
N ASP A 342 2.85 18.15 2.49
CA ASP A 342 1.79 17.81 3.42
C ASP A 342 2.32 17.46 4.82
N LEU A 343 3.46 16.75 4.88
CA LEU A 343 4.16 16.46 6.13
C LEU A 343 4.78 17.71 6.77
N ALA A 344 5.27 18.66 5.96
CA ALA A 344 5.94 19.87 6.43
C ALA A 344 5.01 20.75 7.28
N GLY A 345 3.71 20.77 6.97
CA GLY A 345 2.68 21.46 7.74
C GLY A 345 2.13 20.69 8.96
N ARG A 346 2.67 19.50 9.27
CA ARG A 346 2.18 18.64 10.37
C ARG A 346 3.17 18.57 11.53
N SER A 347 2.62 18.49 12.74
CA SER A 347 3.36 18.13 13.95
C SER A 347 3.61 16.62 13.96
N LEU A 348 4.88 16.23 13.90
CA LEU A 348 5.26 14.82 14.00
C LEU A 348 5.14 14.39 15.47
N PRO A 349 4.51 13.24 15.77
CA PRO A 349 4.31 12.79 17.13
C PRO A 349 5.66 12.51 17.78
N SER A 350 5.78 12.90 19.05
CA SER A 350 6.96 12.56 19.85
C SER A 350 7.21 11.06 19.82
N HIS A 351 8.49 10.69 19.77
CA HIS A 351 8.91 9.30 19.92
C HIS A 351 8.66 8.79 21.34
N LEU A 352 8.43 9.70 22.30
CA LEU A 352 8.01 9.40 23.66
C LEU A 352 6.48 9.41 23.73
N ARG A 353 5.88 8.25 24.01
CA ARG A 353 4.43 8.07 24.10
C ARG A 353 4.00 7.90 25.54
N VAL A 354 3.00 8.68 25.93
CA VAL A 354 2.40 8.67 27.26
C VAL A 354 1.04 7.96 27.24
N ASP A 355 0.59 7.47 28.39
CA ASP A 355 -0.79 7.00 28.58
C ASP A 355 -1.75 8.15 28.92
N ASP A 356 -3.04 7.83 29.11
CA ASP A 356 -4.09 8.78 29.49
C ASP A 356 -3.80 9.52 30.81
N ASP A 357 -2.96 8.93 31.67
CA ASP A 357 -2.55 9.49 32.97
C ASP A 357 -1.29 10.37 32.83
N GLY A 358 -0.77 10.56 31.61
CA GLY A 358 0.42 11.36 31.30
C GLY A 358 1.74 10.70 31.69
N ALA A 359 1.74 9.40 31.99
CA ALA A 359 2.96 8.65 32.32
C ALA A 359 3.63 8.12 31.05
N LEU A 360 4.96 8.25 30.94
CA LEU A 360 5.74 7.68 29.85
C LEU A 360 5.58 6.15 29.82
N ARG A 361 5.20 5.59 28.68
CA ARG A 361 5.01 4.15 28.49
C ARG A 361 5.81 3.55 27.35
N VAL A 362 5.98 4.28 26.25
CA VAL A 362 6.66 3.74 25.07
C VAL A 362 7.68 4.75 24.53
N ILE A 363 8.89 4.27 24.29
CA ILE A 363 9.96 4.97 23.56
C ILE A 363 10.01 4.29 22.18
N ALA A 364 9.37 4.93 21.20
CA ALA A 364 9.31 4.50 19.81
C ALA A 364 10.49 5.04 19.00
N HIS A 365 10.59 4.62 17.73
CA HIS A 365 11.52 5.23 16.80
C HIS A 365 11.02 6.61 16.37
N PRO A 366 11.89 7.64 16.37
CA PRO A 366 11.51 8.96 15.87
C PRO A 366 11.27 8.89 14.37
N VAL A 367 10.14 9.44 13.93
CA VAL A 367 9.91 9.77 12.52
C VAL A 367 10.27 11.23 12.37
N THR A 368 11.27 11.54 11.56
CA THR A 368 11.72 12.92 11.34
C THR A 368 11.55 13.31 9.88
N PHE A 369 11.24 14.60 9.65
CA PHE A 369 11.21 15.17 8.32
C PHE A 369 12.51 14.90 7.56
N ALA A 370 13.66 15.09 8.21
CA ALA A 370 14.98 14.82 7.64
C ALA A 370 15.15 13.37 7.17
N SER A 371 14.66 12.38 7.93
CA SER A 371 14.75 10.96 7.54
C SER A 371 13.93 10.64 6.28
N LEU A 372 12.77 11.28 6.10
CA LEU A 372 11.92 11.10 4.91
C LEU A 372 12.46 11.88 3.71
N MET A 373 13.06 13.06 3.94
CA MET A 373 13.79 13.82 2.92
C MET A 373 14.99 13.03 2.39
N ASP A 374 15.79 12.42 3.26
CA ASP A 374 16.94 11.62 2.87
C ASP A 374 16.54 10.41 2.03
N ARG A 375 15.48 9.72 2.48
CA ARG A 375 15.00 8.52 1.80
C ARG A 375 14.34 8.80 0.45
N SER A 376 13.80 10.01 0.26
CA SER A 376 13.20 10.43 -1.01
C SER A 376 14.19 11.21 -1.88
N PHE A 377 14.35 12.51 -1.61
CA PHE A 377 15.22 13.41 -2.35
C PHE A 377 16.70 13.00 -2.21
N GLY A 378 17.17 12.61 -1.03
CA GLY A 378 18.55 12.14 -0.87
C GLY A 378 18.90 10.94 -1.74
N ALA A 379 18.02 9.92 -1.81
CA ALA A 379 18.20 8.75 -2.65
C ALA A 379 18.17 9.07 -4.15
N LEU A 380 17.38 10.07 -4.56
CA LEU A 380 17.25 10.49 -5.95
C LEU A 380 18.29 11.51 -6.42
N ALA A 381 18.99 12.18 -5.49
CA ALA A 381 19.90 13.27 -5.81
C ALA A 381 20.93 12.91 -6.88
N GLN A 382 21.59 11.74 -6.76
CA GLN A 382 22.59 11.28 -7.74
C GLN A 382 22.01 11.04 -9.14
N TYR A 383 20.77 10.57 -9.23
CA TYR A 383 20.11 10.29 -10.50
C TYR A 383 19.62 11.60 -11.14
N CYS A 384 18.98 12.45 -10.35
CA CYS A 384 18.49 13.74 -10.81
C CYS A 384 19.63 14.66 -11.24
N ALA A 385 20.76 14.66 -10.51
CA ALA A 385 21.91 15.50 -10.81
C ALA A 385 22.56 15.21 -12.18
N ALA A 386 22.34 14.02 -12.76
CA ALA A 386 22.87 13.64 -14.07
C ALA A 386 21.97 14.09 -15.24
N ASP A 387 20.73 14.53 -14.98
CA ASP A 387 19.77 14.97 -16.00
C ASP A 387 19.24 16.38 -15.70
N MET A 388 19.31 17.29 -16.68
CA MET A 388 18.91 18.69 -16.47
C MET A 388 17.43 18.84 -16.10
N VAL A 389 16.54 18.07 -16.74
CA VAL A 389 15.09 18.19 -16.53
C VAL A 389 14.73 17.72 -15.13
N ALA A 390 15.27 16.57 -14.72
CA ALA A 390 15.07 16.02 -13.39
C ALA A 390 15.69 16.90 -12.30
N ALA A 391 16.91 17.41 -12.49
CA ALA A 391 17.56 18.32 -11.54
C ALA A 391 16.76 19.61 -11.32
N LEU A 392 16.24 20.22 -12.39
CA LEU A 392 15.41 21.42 -12.27
C LEU A 392 14.11 21.13 -11.53
N ARG A 393 13.44 20.00 -11.83
CA ARG A 393 12.22 19.62 -11.11
C ARG A 393 12.49 19.32 -9.64
N TYR A 394 13.59 18.63 -9.32
CA TYR A 394 14.01 18.35 -7.96
C TYR A 394 14.13 19.66 -7.15
N LEU A 395 14.82 20.68 -7.68
CA LEU A 395 14.95 21.98 -7.02
C LEU A 395 13.61 22.70 -6.87
N ASN A 396 12.74 22.62 -7.90
CA ASN A 396 11.38 23.17 -7.81
C ASN A 396 10.58 22.51 -6.70
N ALA A 397 10.64 21.19 -6.62
CA ALA A 397 9.95 20.40 -5.62
C ALA A 397 10.43 20.73 -4.20
N LEU A 398 11.74 20.92 -3.99
CA LEU A 398 12.26 21.42 -2.72
C LEU A 398 11.69 22.79 -2.34
N GLY A 399 11.52 23.67 -3.33
CA GLY A 399 10.92 24.97 -3.12
C GLY A 399 9.40 24.95 -2.93
N GLU A 400 8.69 23.94 -3.44
CA GLU A 400 7.29 23.71 -3.09
C GLU A 400 7.17 23.26 -1.62
N VAL A 401 8.01 22.33 -1.19
CA VAL A 401 8.03 21.84 0.20
C VAL A 401 8.36 22.95 1.19
N SER A 402 9.20 23.92 0.81
CA SER A 402 9.54 25.05 1.68
C SER A 402 8.41 26.05 1.87
N LEU A 403 7.42 26.12 0.97
CA LEU A 403 6.25 27.00 1.13
C LEU A 403 5.38 26.61 2.33
N ASP A 404 5.23 25.31 2.55
CA ASP A 404 4.42 24.73 3.62
C ASP A 404 5.20 24.51 4.92
N CYS A 405 6.45 24.99 4.98
CA CYS A 405 7.36 24.81 6.11
C CYS A 405 7.70 26.15 6.79
N ASP A 406 7.47 26.27 8.09
CA ASP A 406 7.88 27.44 8.89
C ASP A 406 9.02 27.13 9.88
N GLU A 407 9.31 25.84 10.11
CA GLU A 407 10.31 25.41 11.09
C GLU A 407 11.75 25.59 10.55
N PRO A 408 12.63 26.34 11.26
CA PRO A 408 13.99 26.64 10.78
C PRO A 408 14.84 25.41 10.44
N ASP A 409 14.73 24.34 11.25
CA ASP A 409 15.51 23.11 11.07
C ASP A 409 15.10 22.34 9.81
N ARG A 410 13.81 22.34 9.48
CA ARG A 410 13.29 21.75 8.24
C ARG A 410 13.73 22.57 7.02
N LEU A 411 13.70 23.90 7.11
CA LEU A 411 14.22 24.78 6.04
C LEU A 411 15.73 24.59 5.82
N ALA A 412 16.50 24.43 6.90
CA ALA A 412 17.93 24.11 6.81
C ALA A 412 18.16 22.74 6.16
N THR A 413 17.31 21.75 6.45
CA THR A 413 17.34 20.43 5.80
C THR A 413 17.07 20.53 4.30
N ILE A 414 16.05 21.29 3.89
CA ILE A 414 15.74 21.52 2.47
C ILE A 414 16.92 22.17 1.74
N ARG A 415 17.52 23.20 2.36
CA ARG A 415 18.71 23.87 1.82
C ARG A 415 19.87 22.89 1.62
N ALA A 416 20.13 22.02 2.60
CA ALA A 416 21.20 21.04 2.50
C ALA A 416 21.02 20.07 1.32
N TYR A 417 19.78 19.69 0.98
CA TYR A 417 19.52 18.85 -0.20
C TYR A 417 19.62 19.59 -1.53
N ALA A 418 19.37 20.90 -1.55
CA ALA A 418 19.65 21.74 -2.72
C ALA A 418 21.16 21.82 -2.98
N ASP A 419 21.96 22.03 -1.92
CA ASP A 419 23.43 22.10 -2.01
C ASP A 419 24.03 20.77 -2.46
N LYS A 420 23.58 19.63 -1.88
CA LYS A 420 24.00 18.29 -2.30
C LYS A 420 23.70 18.01 -3.78
N LEU A 421 22.52 18.40 -4.27
CA LEU A 421 22.17 18.20 -5.68
C LEU A 421 23.09 19.01 -6.59
N GLU A 422 23.35 20.27 -6.26
CA GLU A 422 24.23 21.12 -7.06
C GLU A 422 25.67 20.58 -7.09
N GLU A 423 26.19 20.13 -5.95
CA GLU A 423 27.50 19.49 -5.85
C GLU A 423 27.60 18.30 -6.83
N LEU A 424 26.62 17.40 -6.80
CA LEU A 424 26.56 16.27 -7.73
C LEU A 424 26.37 16.71 -9.19
N ALA A 425 25.59 17.76 -9.44
CA ALA A 425 25.34 18.27 -10.78
C ALA A 425 26.60 18.89 -11.40
N ASN A 426 27.50 19.46 -10.58
CA ASN A 426 28.79 19.98 -11.04
C ASN A 426 29.67 18.91 -11.67
N ASP A 427 29.56 17.67 -11.18
CA ASP A 427 30.30 16.52 -11.70
C ASP A 427 29.56 15.87 -12.90
N GLY A 428 28.22 15.85 -12.85
CA GLY A 428 27.38 15.16 -13.84
C GLY A 428 27.01 15.96 -15.09
N LEU A 429 26.89 17.28 -15.01
CA LEU A 429 26.41 18.14 -16.09
C LEU A 429 27.47 19.11 -16.60
N LYS A 430 27.31 19.58 -17.85
CA LYS A 430 28.23 20.54 -18.48
C LYS A 430 27.49 21.63 -19.24
N GLY A 431 28.18 22.74 -19.48
CA GLY A 431 27.73 23.81 -20.38
C GLY A 431 26.38 24.42 -19.98
N PHE A 432 25.44 24.44 -20.92
CA PHE A 432 24.11 25.03 -20.73
C PHE A 432 23.32 24.36 -19.59
N ASN A 433 23.36 23.03 -19.52
CA ASN A 433 22.59 22.25 -18.54
C ASN A 433 23.00 22.60 -17.12
N LEU A 434 24.32 22.58 -16.84
CA LEU A 434 24.86 22.92 -15.53
C LEU A 434 24.53 24.36 -15.13
N ARG A 435 24.65 25.32 -16.06
CA ARG A 435 24.33 26.73 -15.77
C ARG A 435 22.87 26.90 -15.35
N ARG A 436 21.93 26.18 -15.96
CA ARG A 436 20.51 26.25 -15.56
C ARG A 436 20.28 25.68 -14.16
N VAL A 437 20.89 24.54 -13.84
CA VAL A 437 20.76 23.92 -12.51
C VAL A 437 21.35 24.83 -11.43
N ARG A 438 22.55 25.38 -11.63
CA ARG A 438 23.18 26.34 -10.70
C ARG A 438 22.32 27.58 -10.49
N HIS A 439 21.85 28.19 -11.57
CA HIS A 439 20.98 29.35 -11.48
C HIS A 439 19.73 29.05 -10.64
N ARG A 440 19.13 27.87 -10.84
CA ARG A 440 17.95 27.47 -10.07
C ARG A 440 18.26 27.17 -8.59
N ALA A 441 19.42 26.58 -8.31
CA ALA A 441 19.87 26.37 -6.93
C ALA A 441 20.15 27.70 -6.22
N ASP A 442 20.75 28.67 -6.92
CA ASP A 442 20.97 30.04 -6.43
C ASP A 442 19.65 30.74 -6.11
N GLU A 443 18.66 30.65 -7.00
CA GLU A 443 17.32 31.19 -6.77
C GLU A 443 16.69 30.60 -5.50
N LEU A 444 16.73 29.27 -5.33
CA LEU A 444 16.21 28.59 -4.15
C LEU A 444 16.97 28.94 -2.86
N ARG A 445 18.28 29.15 -2.93
CA ARG A 445 19.07 29.57 -1.75
C ARG A 445 18.77 31.00 -1.33
N ALA A 446 18.69 31.93 -2.29
CA ALA A 446 18.34 33.32 -2.01
C ALA A 446 16.94 33.41 -1.39
N ALA A 447 16.01 32.70 -1.99
CA ALA A 447 14.70 32.39 -1.48
C ALA A 447 14.69 31.94 -0.01
N LEU A 448 15.32 30.80 0.33
CA LEU A 448 15.31 30.26 1.69
C LEU A 448 15.98 31.17 2.73
N ALA A 449 16.79 32.14 2.30
CA ALA A 449 17.48 33.09 3.19
C ALA A 449 16.62 34.32 3.55
N GLU A 450 15.53 34.59 2.83
CA GLU A 450 14.74 35.80 3.01
C GLU A 450 13.40 35.56 3.72
N PRO A 451 13.02 36.32 4.76
CA PRO A 451 11.77 36.08 5.51
C PRO A 451 10.48 36.26 4.67
N ASP A 452 10.47 37.18 3.70
CA ASP A 452 9.33 37.44 2.81
C ASP A 452 9.23 36.45 1.63
N TYR A 453 10.09 35.42 1.62
CA TYR A 453 10.23 34.46 0.55
C TYR A 453 8.92 33.82 0.11
N LYS A 454 8.09 33.34 1.05
CA LYS A 454 6.81 32.71 0.73
C LYS A 454 5.90 33.62 -0.10
N ARG A 455 5.91 34.92 0.19
CA ARG A 455 5.13 35.94 -0.52
C ARG A 455 5.71 36.21 -1.91
N ARG A 456 7.03 36.36 -2.03
CA ARG A 456 7.70 36.59 -3.34
C ARG A 456 7.58 35.40 -4.28
N LEU A 457 7.62 34.18 -3.75
CA LEU A 457 7.50 32.97 -4.55
C LEU A 457 6.10 32.79 -5.14
N ARG A 458 5.07 33.09 -4.34
CA ARG A 458 3.67 33.02 -4.75
C ARG A 458 3.30 34.09 -5.77
N ASP A 459 3.80 35.30 -5.57
CA ASP A 459 3.37 36.49 -6.33
C ASP A 459 4.33 36.87 -7.49
N GLY A 460 5.44 36.14 -7.68
CA GLY A 460 6.48 36.43 -8.68
C GLY A 460 6.44 35.52 -9.93
N THR A 461 7.11 35.95 -11.01
CA THR A 461 7.38 35.12 -12.22
C THR A 461 8.31 33.92 -11.93
N ALA A 462 8.83 33.83 -10.71
CA ALA A 462 9.62 32.72 -10.18
C ALA A 462 8.76 31.63 -9.53
N TRP A 463 7.45 31.57 -9.84
CA TRP A 463 6.53 30.53 -9.37
C TRP A 463 7.17 29.14 -9.51
N LEU A 464 7.39 28.45 -8.38
CA LEU A 464 8.09 27.16 -8.36
C LEU A 464 7.19 25.97 -8.68
N ALA A 465 5.85 26.14 -8.66
CA ALA A 465 4.87 25.05 -8.81
C ALA A 465 4.17 25.02 -10.19
N GLY A 466 4.72 25.69 -11.21
CA GLY A 466 4.18 25.66 -12.57
C GLY A 466 4.69 26.81 -13.43
N THR A 467 4.58 26.70 -14.75
CA THR A 467 4.88 27.82 -15.65
C THR A 467 3.76 28.87 -15.52
N ALA A 468 4.11 30.09 -15.13
CA ALA A 468 3.33 31.25 -15.54
C ALA A 468 3.73 31.62 -16.98
#